data_AF-A0A0V0Y5G4-F1
#
_entry.id   AF-A0A0V0Y5G4-F1
#
_cell.length_a   1.000
_cell.length_b   1.000
_cell.length_c   1.000
_cell.angle_alpha   90.00
_cell.angle_beta   90.00
_cell.angle_gamma   90.00
#
_symmetry.space_group_name_H-M   'P 1'
#
loop_
_entity.id
_entity.type
_entity.pdbx_description
1 polymer ?
#
loop_
_entity_poly.entity_id
_entity_poly.type
_entity_poly.pdbx_seq_one_letter_code
_entity_poly.pdbx_strand_id
1 'polypeptide(L)'
;LIIACKLKGCFPMLAMTSCRRLLVVSLISVYLILGLNLALALAVDVREQCICFSLMQLHSCECTEHSIDYFNNHQLYDSLVNLLKKDCFRYYKVDMERECPFWKEERFCSTGECGIENCDDAVPEVWKYTKPLHKEHHPGSHQRSSRCDESNDIDPLDKHISRSQREEFAKWTAHDEQLWDNFCDVGDEASESLHFVDLTLNPERYTGYKGNSAQRVWKCIYEENCFKPDPKFDRDFLIYPNVRGLCSEKRAFYSIISGLHTSITISIASNNFQPSPGGFGAGRWVRNVDMFKYRFGAEYTNGEGPERLKNLYFVYLLELRALQKVAPYLHHSLFYTGDDERDMETMDEVSRFVQTIEAFRSPFKESTLFQKTYDTCCCSFQGNANKAMTLKEEFRRHFLNISRIMDCVDCDKCRLWGKLQTHGIGTALKILFSDLPKVHGHQRRKRHFQLQRNDVVALFNSFGRFSSSIKEISEFNKLLYPSH
;
A
#
# COMPACT_ATOMS: atom_id res chain seq x y z
N LEU A 1 -0.58 -59.80 -29.38
CA LEU A 1 -1.10 -60.89 -30.22
C LEU A 1 -0.15 -62.08 -30.13
N ILE A 2 -0.73 -63.26 -30.06
CA ILE A 2 -0.15 -64.54 -29.64
C ILE A 2 0.60 -65.23 -30.81
N ILE A 3 1.68 -65.92 -30.44
CA ILE A 3 2.39 -67.07 -31.06
C ILE A 3 1.79 -67.62 -32.37
N ALA A 4 2.58 -67.67 -33.45
CA ALA A 4 2.68 -68.84 -34.35
C ALA A 4 3.83 -68.77 -35.40
N CYS A 5 4.54 -69.89 -35.50
CA CYS A 5 5.14 -70.52 -36.70
C CYS A 5 6.44 -70.03 -37.36
N LYS A 6 7.50 -70.80 -37.04
CA LYS A 6 8.52 -71.41 -37.91
C LYS A 6 8.34 -71.24 -39.44
N LEU A 7 9.39 -70.72 -40.09
CA LEU A 7 9.95 -71.25 -41.35
C LEU A 7 11.39 -70.73 -41.55
N LYS A 8 12.24 -71.61 -42.06
CA LYS A 8 13.69 -71.47 -42.28
C LYS A 8 14.03 -70.38 -43.32
N GLY A 9 15.16 -69.70 -43.15
CA GLY A 9 15.85 -69.01 -44.24
C GLY A 9 16.57 -67.74 -43.81
N CYS A 10 17.88 -67.71 -44.01
CA CYS A 10 18.84 -66.60 -43.84
C CYS A 10 18.25 -65.18 -43.82
N PHE A 11 18.52 -64.40 -42.75
CA PHE A 11 18.95 -62.98 -42.78
C PHE A 11 19.06 -62.40 -41.33
N PRO A 12 20.18 -62.60 -40.59
CA PRO A 12 20.28 -62.15 -39.20
C PRO A 12 21.20 -60.92 -39.01
N MET A 13 21.07 -59.87 -39.83
CA MET A 13 21.78 -58.60 -39.57
C MET A 13 20.99 -57.33 -39.93
N LEU A 14 20.10 -57.36 -40.92
CA LEU A 14 19.30 -56.19 -41.32
C LEU A 14 18.06 -55.96 -40.42
N ALA A 15 17.47 -57.01 -39.85
CA ALA A 15 16.28 -56.88 -38.98
C ALA A 15 16.60 -56.25 -37.62
N MET A 16 17.78 -56.54 -37.04
CA MET A 16 18.20 -56.00 -35.75
C MET A 16 18.55 -54.52 -35.79
N THR A 17 19.13 -54.04 -36.90
CA THR A 17 19.45 -52.62 -37.09
C THR A 17 18.17 -51.80 -37.29
N SER A 18 17.18 -52.35 -38.00
CA SER A 18 15.87 -51.71 -38.18
C SER A 18 15.09 -51.62 -36.85
N CYS A 19 15.09 -52.69 -36.04
CA CYS A 19 14.42 -52.69 -34.74
C CYS A 19 15.07 -51.74 -33.72
N ARG A 20 16.42 -51.64 -33.71
CA ARG A 20 17.14 -50.63 -32.90
C ARG A 20 16.83 -49.20 -33.36
N ARG A 21 16.75 -48.94 -34.66
CA ARG A 21 16.38 -47.61 -35.20
C ARG A 21 14.96 -47.23 -34.81
N LEU A 22 14.00 -48.15 -34.89
CA LEU A 22 12.62 -47.93 -34.45
C LEU A 22 12.51 -47.63 -32.95
N LEU A 23 13.25 -48.34 -32.11
CA LEU A 23 13.31 -48.08 -30.66
C LEU A 23 13.92 -46.71 -30.33
N VAL A 24 14.99 -46.32 -31.03
CA VAL A 24 15.62 -45.01 -30.84
C VAL A 24 14.69 -43.87 -31.31
N VAL A 25 14.00 -44.03 -32.44
CA VAL A 25 13.02 -43.05 -32.93
C VAL A 25 11.83 -42.93 -31.96
N SER A 26 11.37 -44.05 -31.39
CA SER A 26 10.30 -44.05 -30.38
C SER A 26 10.73 -43.41 -29.07
N LEU A 27 11.98 -43.56 -28.64
CA LEU A 27 12.48 -42.92 -27.44
C LEU A 27 12.66 -41.41 -27.66
N ILE A 28 13.20 -41.01 -28.81
CA ILE A 28 13.34 -39.60 -29.19
C ILE A 28 11.97 -38.93 -29.31
N SER A 29 10.96 -39.61 -29.86
CA SER A 29 9.60 -39.07 -29.94
C SER A 29 8.97 -38.94 -28.54
N VAL A 30 9.17 -39.91 -27.64
CA VAL A 30 8.71 -39.79 -26.25
C VAL A 30 9.43 -38.65 -25.53
N TYR A 31 10.74 -38.49 -25.68
CA TYR A 31 11.48 -37.37 -25.09
C TYR A 31 11.09 -36.01 -25.69
N LEU A 32 10.80 -35.95 -26.99
CA LEU A 32 10.26 -34.76 -27.63
C LEU A 32 8.85 -34.45 -27.13
N ILE A 33 7.98 -35.44 -26.99
CA ILE A 33 6.62 -35.26 -26.46
C ILE A 33 6.68 -34.88 -24.98
N LEU A 34 7.56 -35.49 -24.18
CA LEU A 34 7.74 -35.14 -22.77
C LEU A 34 8.36 -33.75 -22.64
N GLY A 35 9.33 -33.41 -23.50
CA GLY A 35 9.92 -32.08 -23.59
C GLY A 35 8.95 -31.02 -24.08
N LEU A 36 8.06 -31.35 -25.02
CA LEU A 36 7.01 -30.47 -25.52
C LEU A 36 5.90 -30.29 -24.47
N ASN A 37 5.53 -31.34 -23.74
CA ASN A 37 4.58 -31.27 -22.62
C ASN A 37 5.19 -30.53 -21.42
N LEU A 38 6.48 -30.68 -21.15
CA LEU A 38 7.19 -29.90 -20.14
C LEU A 38 7.34 -28.45 -20.58
N ALA A 39 7.60 -28.19 -21.86
CA ALA A 39 7.60 -26.86 -22.44
C ALA A 39 6.20 -26.26 -22.50
N LEU A 40 5.13 -27.04 -22.68
CA LEU A 40 3.74 -26.60 -22.57
C LEU A 40 3.36 -26.34 -21.10
N ALA A 41 3.85 -27.15 -20.18
CA ALA A 41 3.65 -26.96 -18.74
C ALA A 41 4.46 -25.77 -18.20
N LEU A 42 5.57 -25.40 -18.86
CA LEU A 42 6.36 -24.20 -18.58
C LEU A 42 5.91 -22.99 -19.41
N ALA A 43 5.23 -23.21 -20.54
CA ALA A 43 4.42 -22.22 -21.23
C ALA A 43 3.08 -22.08 -20.50
N VAL A 44 3.18 -21.65 -19.24
CA VAL A 44 2.06 -21.10 -18.50
C VAL A 44 1.57 -19.91 -19.32
N ASP A 45 0.48 -20.13 -20.06
CA ASP A 45 -0.17 -19.13 -20.88
C ASP A 45 -0.59 -17.96 -19.98
N VAL A 46 -0.01 -16.78 -20.17
CA VAL A 46 -0.25 -15.56 -19.38
C VAL A 46 -1.64 -14.97 -19.66
N ARG A 47 -2.45 -15.64 -20.49
CA ARG A 47 -3.82 -15.24 -20.80
C ARG A 47 -4.73 -15.41 -19.58
N GLU A 48 -5.18 -14.28 -19.05
CA GLU A 48 -6.23 -14.12 -18.03
C GLU A 48 -6.03 -14.89 -16.71
N GLN A 49 -4.83 -14.78 -16.12
CA GLN A 49 -4.60 -15.32 -14.78
C GLN A 49 -4.96 -14.30 -13.70
N CYS A 50 -5.96 -14.63 -12.89
CA CYS A 50 -6.27 -13.91 -11.66
C CYS A 50 -5.53 -14.54 -10.46
N ILE A 51 -5.52 -13.85 -9.33
CA ILE A 51 -4.90 -14.34 -8.10
C ILE A 51 -5.98 -14.81 -7.12
N CYS A 52 -5.77 -16.01 -6.60
CA CYS A 52 -6.56 -16.58 -5.51
C CYS A 52 -5.69 -16.75 -4.27
N PHE A 53 -6.35 -16.69 -3.11
CA PHE A 53 -5.76 -17.08 -1.84
C PHE A 53 -6.38 -18.40 -1.40
N SER A 54 -5.57 -19.45 -1.26
CA SER A 54 -6.01 -20.74 -0.70
C SER A 54 -4.85 -21.40 0.03
N LEU A 55 -5.14 -22.24 1.03
CA LEU A 55 -4.12 -22.96 1.82
C LEU A 55 -2.98 -22.05 2.34
N MET A 56 -3.30 -20.80 2.70
CA MET A 56 -2.34 -19.79 3.16
C MET A 56 -1.32 -19.33 2.12
N GLN A 57 -1.59 -19.51 0.82
CA GLN A 57 -0.69 -19.11 -0.25
C GLN A 57 -1.43 -18.41 -1.40
N LEU A 58 -0.79 -17.37 -1.93
CA LEU A 58 -1.22 -16.72 -3.17
C LEU A 58 -0.73 -17.53 -4.38
N HIS A 59 -1.64 -17.82 -5.30
CA HIS A 59 -1.37 -18.57 -6.52
C HIS A 59 -2.27 -18.10 -7.66
N SER A 60 -1.85 -18.35 -8.89
CA SER A 60 -2.66 -18.09 -10.08
C SER A 60 -3.88 -19.01 -10.11
N CYS A 61 -5.03 -18.48 -10.53
CA CYS A 61 -6.29 -19.19 -10.66
C CYS A 61 -7.15 -18.58 -11.78
N GLU A 62 -8.27 -19.25 -12.09
CA GLU A 62 -9.30 -18.72 -12.98
C GLU A 62 -9.99 -17.50 -12.37
N CYS A 63 -10.29 -16.50 -13.22
CA CYS A 63 -10.98 -15.28 -12.86
C CYS A 63 -12.47 -15.52 -12.56
N THR A 64 -12.75 -16.07 -11.38
CA THR A 64 -14.10 -16.34 -10.88
C THR A 64 -14.45 -15.42 -9.71
N GLU A 65 -15.68 -15.51 -9.20
CA GLU A 65 -16.14 -14.79 -8.00
C GLU A 65 -15.30 -15.03 -6.73
N HIS A 66 -14.48 -16.10 -6.71
CA HIS A 66 -13.55 -16.40 -5.62
C HIS A 66 -12.16 -15.78 -5.80
N SER A 67 -11.87 -15.22 -6.99
CA SER A 67 -10.60 -14.55 -7.26
C SER A 67 -10.59 -13.13 -6.69
N ILE A 68 -9.40 -12.69 -6.26
CA ILE A 68 -9.21 -11.36 -5.68
C ILE A 68 -9.46 -10.28 -6.74
N ASP A 69 -8.93 -10.50 -7.94
CA ASP A 69 -9.10 -9.59 -9.09
C ASP A 69 -10.57 -9.38 -9.45
N TYR A 70 -11.37 -10.44 -9.56
CA TYR A 70 -12.79 -10.30 -9.92
C TYR A 70 -13.55 -9.52 -8.84
N PHE A 71 -13.37 -9.92 -7.57
CA PHE A 71 -13.99 -9.24 -6.43
C PHE A 71 -13.62 -7.75 -6.39
N ASN A 72 -12.32 -7.43 -6.47
CA ASN A 72 -11.85 -6.05 -6.48
C ASN A 72 -12.42 -5.29 -7.67
N ASN A 73 -12.18 -5.77 -8.89
CA ASN A 73 -12.36 -4.99 -10.11
C ASN A 73 -13.82 -4.82 -10.55
N HIS A 74 -14.74 -5.68 -10.06
CA HIS A 74 -16.14 -5.69 -10.49
C HIS A 74 -17.15 -5.46 -9.35
N GLN A 75 -16.80 -5.79 -8.09
CA GLN A 75 -17.75 -5.66 -6.97
C GLN A 75 -17.39 -4.52 -6.03
N LEU A 76 -16.10 -4.23 -5.86
CA LEU A 76 -15.61 -3.32 -4.83
C LEU A 76 -15.09 -1.97 -5.35
N TYR A 77 -14.37 -1.97 -6.47
CA TYR A 77 -13.56 -0.83 -6.90
C TYR A 77 -14.36 0.46 -7.08
N ASP A 78 -15.48 0.41 -7.80
CA ASP A 78 -16.25 1.61 -8.12
C ASP A 78 -16.92 2.23 -6.88
N SER A 79 -17.43 1.39 -5.97
CA SER A 79 -18.01 1.88 -4.72
C SER A 79 -16.95 2.51 -3.82
N LEU A 80 -15.77 1.90 -3.72
CA LEU A 80 -14.64 2.42 -2.97
C LEU A 80 -14.17 3.77 -3.52
N VAL A 81 -13.90 3.88 -4.83
CA VAL A 81 -13.39 5.13 -5.43
C VAL A 81 -14.39 6.28 -5.31
N ASN A 82 -15.69 6.00 -5.38
CA ASN A 82 -16.71 7.03 -5.15
C ASN A 82 -16.75 7.49 -3.69
N LEU A 83 -16.61 6.55 -2.75
CA LEU A 83 -16.55 6.86 -1.32
C LEU A 83 -15.35 7.76 -0.99
N LEU A 84 -14.17 7.49 -1.57
CA LEU A 84 -12.95 8.27 -1.34
C LEU A 84 -13.01 9.72 -1.84
N LYS A 85 -14.01 10.08 -2.66
CA LYS A 85 -14.23 11.46 -3.13
C LYS A 85 -15.11 12.29 -2.18
N LYS A 86 -15.78 11.65 -1.22
CA LYS A 86 -16.65 12.32 -0.24
C LYS A 86 -15.81 13.16 0.72
N ASP A 87 -16.41 14.22 1.27
CA ASP A 87 -15.70 15.21 2.10
C ASP A 87 -15.05 14.57 3.34
N CYS A 88 -15.69 13.57 3.94
CA CYS A 88 -15.14 12.82 5.08
C CYS A 88 -13.89 11.98 4.77
N PHE A 89 -13.62 11.64 3.49
CA PHE A 89 -12.48 10.80 3.09
C PHE A 89 -11.44 11.53 2.23
N ARG A 90 -11.80 12.62 1.55
CA ARG A 90 -10.89 13.34 0.66
C ARG A 90 -9.89 14.24 1.39
N TYR A 91 -10.20 14.66 2.62
CA TYR A 91 -9.33 15.55 3.40
C TYR A 91 -8.51 14.75 4.40
N TYR A 92 -7.18 14.87 4.30
CA TYR A 92 -6.25 14.20 5.20
C TYR A 92 -5.46 15.22 6.01
N LYS A 93 -5.42 15.05 7.33
CA LYS A 93 -4.69 15.94 8.24
C LYS A 93 -3.25 15.47 8.36
N VAL A 94 -2.30 16.31 7.93
CA VAL A 94 -0.88 15.94 7.85
C VAL A 94 0.03 17.15 8.12
N ASP A 95 1.20 16.88 8.68
CA ASP A 95 2.28 17.85 8.85
C ASP A 95 3.32 17.64 7.74
N MET A 96 3.35 18.58 6.79
CA MET A 96 4.30 18.60 5.68
C MET A 96 5.53 19.46 5.97
N GLU A 97 5.58 20.17 7.11
CA GLU A 97 6.65 21.12 7.40
C GLU A 97 7.79 20.55 8.22
N ARG A 98 7.63 19.34 8.77
CA ARG A 98 8.70 18.65 9.49
C ARG A 98 9.97 18.53 8.68
N GLU A 99 11.09 18.78 9.35
CA GLU A 99 12.42 18.55 8.79
C GLU A 99 12.82 17.08 8.94
N CYS A 100 13.62 16.59 7.98
CA CYS A 100 14.19 15.25 8.05
C CYS A 100 15.12 15.12 9.27
N PRO A 101 14.87 14.18 10.20
CA PRO A 101 15.70 14.02 11.40
C PRO A 101 17.03 13.29 11.14
N PHE A 102 17.23 12.72 9.95
CA PHE A 102 18.37 11.83 9.67
C PHE A 102 19.46 12.48 8.81
N TRP A 103 19.09 13.35 7.88
CA TRP A 103 20.04 14.08 7.04
C TRP A 103 19.46 15.42 6.60
N LYS A 104 20.34 16.35 6.25
CA LYS A 104 19.92 17.64 5.71
C LYS A 104 19.43 17.44 4.28
N GLU A 105 18.18 17.82 4.03
CA GLU A 105 17.58 17.81 2.71
C GLU A 105 17.47 19.21 2.14
N GLU A 106 17.65 19.33 0.84
CA GLU A 106 17.24 20.50 0.08
C GLU A 106 15.98 20.08 -0.67
N ARG A 107 14.80 20.53 -0.21
CA ARG A 107 13.52 20.25 -0.88
C ARG A 107 13.61 20.74 -2.33
N PHE A 108 13.95 19.84 -3.24
CA PHE A 108 14.21 20.18 -4.65
C PHE A 108 13.16 19.54 -5.53
N CYS A 109 12.13 20.34 -5.85
CA CYS A 109 11.09 19.93 -6.77
C CYS A 109 11.48 20.33 -8.21
N SER A 110 12.13 19.41 -8.93
CA SER A 110 12.63 19.65 -10.29
C SER A 110 11.55 19.76 -11.37
N THR A 111 10.29 19.42 -11.05
CA THR A 111 9.17 19.35 -12.00
C THR A 111 7.96 20.11 -11.43
N GLY A 112 7.09 20.65 -12.27
CA GLY A 112 5.80 21.19 -11.78
C GLY A 112 4.87 20.12 -11.19
N GLU A 113 5.24 18.83 -11.28
CA GLU A 113 4.42 17.69 -10.90
C GLU A 113 4.70 17.16 -9.49
N CYS A 114 5.82 17.56 -8.86
CA CYS A 114 6.16 17.12 -7.50
C CYS A 114 5.53 17.97 -6.39
N GLY A 115 5.26 19.24 -6.68
CA GLY A 115 4.65 20.16 -5.72
C GLY A 115 3.21 19.74 -5.43
N ILE A 116 2.80 19.91 -4.19
CA ILE A 116 1.38 19.97 -3.83
C ILE A 116 0.83 21.22 -4.52
N GLU A 117 -0.32 21.11 -5.19
CA GLU A 117 -0.91 22.26 -5.89
C GLU A 117 -1.29 23.33 -4.84
N ASN A 118 -0.40 24.32 -4.68
CA ASN A 118 -0.60 25.53 -3.89
C ASN A 118 -1.19 26.62 -4.80
N CYS A 119 -2.35 27.14 -4.42
CA CYS A 119 -3.19 27.88 -5.35
C CYS A 119 -3.00 29.42 -5.31
N ASP A 120 -1.80 29.90 -5.63
CA ASP A 120 -1.55 31.34 -5.72
C ASP A 120 -1.96 31.98 -7.08
N ASP A 121 -2.19 31.18 -8.12
CA ASP A 121 -2.38 31.73 -9.48
C ASP A 121 -3.84 32.09 -9.85
N ALA A 122 -4.82 31.71 -9.02
CA ALA A 122 -6.25 31.93 -9.30
C ALA A 122 -6.88 33.07 -8.47
N VAL A 123 -6.08 34.03 -8.00
CA VAL A 123 -6.58 35.21 -7.27
C VAL A 123 -6.72 36.40 -8.23
N PRO A 124 -7.90 37.04 -8.34
CA PRO A 124 -8.09 38.29 -9.10
C PRO A 124 -7.07 39.37 -8.68
N GLU A 125 -6.56 40.16 -9.63
CA GLU A 125 -5.47 41.13 -9.43
C GLU A 125 -5.69 42.13 -8.28
N VAL A 126 -6.94 42.33 -7.86
CA VAL A 126 -7.33 43.20 -6.74
C VAL A 126 -6.70 42.78 -5.40
N TRP A 127 -6.30 41.51 -5.24
CA TRP A 127 -5.67 41.01 -4.00
C TRP A 127 -4.16 40.76 -4.13
N LYS A 128 -3.53 41.19 -5.23
CA LYS A 128 -2.07 41.04 -5.45
C LYS A 128 -1.22 42.18 -4.85
N TYR A 129 -1.79 43.12 -4.09
CA TYR A 129 -1.02 44.24 -3.53
C TYR A 129 -1.34 44.55 -2.07
N THR A 130 -0.47 44.09 -1.17
CA THR A 130 0.09 44.92 -0.07
C THR A 130 1.52 44.45 0.22
N LYS A 131 2.51 45.03 -0.47
CA LYS A 131 3.89 45.02 0.01
C LYS A 131 4.02 46.07 1.12
N PRO A 132 4.50 45.73 2.32
CA PRO A 132 5.14 46.73 3.16
C PRO A 132 6.53 46.99 2.58
N LEU A 133 6.75 48.24 2.17
CA LEU A 133 8.07 48.83 2.00
C LEU A 133 8.81 48.79 3.35
N HIS A 134 10.03 48.23 3.42
CA HIS A 134 11.28 48.99 3.63
C HIS A 134 12.46 48.20 4.23
N LYS A 135 13.62 48.40 3.56
CA LYS A 135 14.98 48.78 4.05
C LYS A 135 15.60 48.12 5.30
N GLU A 136 16.89 47.81 5.11
CA GLU A 136 17.97 47.49 6.04
C GLU A 136 18.02 48.32 7.36
N HIS A 137 18.28 47.68 8.51
CA HIS A 137 19.37 47.91 9.48
C HIS A 137 19.09 47.28 10.87
N HIS A 138 20.15 46.82 11.56
CA HIS A 138 20.22 46.24 12.92
C HIS A 138 19.95 47.28 14.08
N PRO A 139 20.20 46.97 15.38
CA PRO A 139 19.43 46.18 16.34
C PRO A 139 19.09 46.97 17.66
N GLY A 140 18.12 46.54 18.49
CA GLY A 140 18.00 47.12 19.85
C GLY A 140 16.74 46.82 20.68
N SER A 141 16.98 46.28 21.89
CA SER A 141 16.26 46.41 23.18
C SER A 141 14.81 45.92 23.40
N HIS A 142 14.73 45.04 24.41
CA HIS A 142 13.65 44.70 25.35
C HIS A 142 12.41 45.62 25.44
N GLN A 143 11.22 44.99 25.47
CA GLN A 143 10.35 44.98 26.66
C GLN A 143 9.25 43.92 26.56
N ARG A 144 8.99 43.27 27.69
CA ARG A 144 8.03 42.19 27.90
C ARG A 144 6.82 42.80 28.62
N SER A 145 5.62 42.73 28.05
CA SER A 145 4.38 42.85 28.85
C SER A 145 3.25 42.02 28.26
N SER A 146 2.72 41.17 29.13
CA SER A 146 1.62 40.22 28.99
C SER A 146 0.24 40.86 28.72
N ARG A 147 -0.62 40.21 27.91
CA ARG A 147 -1.86 39.54 28.36
C ARG A 147 -2.68 38.93 27.22
N CYS A 148 -3.10 37.68 27.48
CA CYS A 148 -4.16 36.87 26.87
C CYS A 148 -3.88 36.41 25.44
N ASP A 149 -3.47 35.16 25.21
CA ASP A 149 -4.32 33.95 25.23
C ASP A 149 -5.51 34.06 24.30
N GLU A 150 -5.29 33.65 23.05
CA GLU A 150 -6.24 32.94 22.22
C GLU A 150 -5.41 32.06 21.27
N SER A 151 -5.18 30.83 21.73
CA SER A 151 -4.88 29.70 20.85
C SER A 151 -6.05 29.55 19.89
N ASN A 152 -5.81 29.70 18.57
CA ASN A 152 -6.55 29.09 17.44
C ASN A 152 -6.46 29.93 16.14
N ASP A 153 -5.26 30.30 15.66
CA ASP A 153 -5.17 30.95 14.35
C ASP A 153 -4.20 30.21 13.42
N ILE A 154 -4.81 29.20 12.76
CA ILE A 154 -4.70 28.79 11.35
C ILE A 154 -3.63 29.55 10.54
N ASP A 155 -2.75 28.78 9.88
CA ASP A 155 -1.69 29.25 8.97
C ASP A 155 -2.20 30.30 7.95
N PRO A 156 -1.60 31.50 7.89
CA PRO A 156 -1.90 32.55 6.92
C PRO A 156 -1.72 32.17 5.44
N LEU A 157 -1.16 30.99 5.12
CA LEU A 157 -0.69 30.63 3.77
C LEU A 157 -1.61 29.72 2.94
N ASP A 158 -2.70 29.15 3.49
CA ASP A 158 -3.60 28.30 2.68
C ASP A 158 -4.96 28.97 2.40
N LYS A 159 -5.18 29.45 1.17
CA LYS A 159 -6.39 30.18 0.74
C LYS A 159 -7.45 29.32 0.03
N HIS A 160 -7.29 27.99 -0.06
CA HIS A 160 -8.22 27.13 -0.83
C HIS A 160 -9.12 26.23 0.00
N ILE A 161 -8.96 26.26 1.31
CA ILE A 161 -10.07 25.99 2.22
C ILE A 161 -10.96 27.23 2.20
N SER A 162 -12.13 27.14 1.55
CA SER A 162 -13.12 28.23 1.57
C SER A 162 -13.46 28.61 3.01
N ARG A 163 -13.90 29.85 3.24
CA ARG A 163 -14.32 30.27 4.58
C ARG A 163 -15.35 29.32 5.20
N SER A 164 -16.28 28.80 4.39
CA SER A 164 -17.25 27.78 4.81
C SER A 164 -16.58 26.45 5.19
N GLN A 165 -15.62 25.95 4.41
CA GLN A 165 -14.87 24.74 4.75
C GLN A 165 -13.97 24.93 5.99
N ARG A 166 -13.46 26.13 6.23
CA ARG A 166 -12.69 26.45 7.45
C ARG A 166 -13.59 26.39 8.67
N GLU A 167 -14.80 26.94 8.56
CA GLU A 167 -15.82 26.85 9.61
C GLU A 167 -16.27 25.38 9.81
N GLU A 168 -16.33 24.57 8.76
CA GLU A 168 -16.59 23.12 8.85
C GLU A 168 -15.43 22.39 9.57
N PHE A 169 -14.18 22.58 9.18
CA PHE A 169 -13.02 21.95 9.85
C PHE A 169 -12.88 22.38 11.31
N ALA A 170 -13.21 23.63 11.63
CA ALA A 170 -13.28 24.10 13.01
C ALA A 170 -14.38 23.37 13.80
N LYS A 171 -15.57 23.15 13.20
CA LYS A 171 -16.64 22.34 13.81
C LYS A 171 -16.22 20.87 13.98
N TRP A 172 -15.49 20.30 13.02
CA TRP A 172 -14.98 18.92 13.11
C TRP A 172 -14.00 18.79 14.25
N THR A 173 -13.04 19.71 14.32
CA THR A 173 -12.01 19.74 15.37
C THR A 173 -12.66 19.91 16.73
N ALA A 174 -13.60 20.85 16.88
CA ALA A 174 -14.33 21.06 18.13
C ALA A 174 -15.18 19.85 18.56
N HIS A 175 -15.85 19.18 17.61
CA HIS A 175 -16.59 17.94 17.88
C HIS A 175 -15.65 16.81 18.33
N ASP A 176 -14.53 16.64 17.63
CA ASP A 176 -13.58 15.58 17.91
C ASP A 176 -12.90 15.81 19.29
N GLU A 177 -12.53 17.05 19.62
CA GLU A 177 -12.00 17.46 20.94
C GLU A 177 -12.98 17.23 22.10
N GLN A 178 -14.28 17.43 21.88
CA GLN A 178 -15.33 17.18 22.88
C GLN A 178 -15.51 15.68 23.21
N LEU A 179 -15.02 14.79 22.35
CA LEU A 179 -15.15 13.34 22.50
C LEU A 179 -13.94 12.68 23.20
N TRP A 180 -12.86 13.42 23.55
CA TRP A 180 -11.56 12.82 23.88
C TRP A 180 -11.15 12.72 25.36
N ASP A 181 -10.69 11.51 25.73
CA ASP A 181 -9.72 11.20 26.78
C ASP A 181 -8.42 10.81 26.05
N ASN A 182 -7.62 11.80 25.64
CA ASN A 182 -6.44 11.63 24.78
C ASN A 182 -5.40 10.71 25.41
N PHE A 183 -5.28 9.47 24.91
CA PHE A 183 -4.24 8.54 25.34
C PHE A 183 -3.37 8.13 24.14
N CYS A 184 -2.08 8.45 24.25
CA CYS A 184 -0.98 8.30 23.28
C CYS A 184 -0.83 9.48 22.30
N ASP A 185 -0.27 10.56 22.85
CA ASP A 185 0.37 11.67 22.14
C ASP A 185 1.53 11.13 21.29
N VAL A 186 1.22 10.76 20.04
CA VAL A 186 2.25 10.63 19.01
C VAL A 186 2.56 12.08 18.64
N GLY A 187 3.79 12.53 18.86
CA GLY A 187 4.18 13.94 18.67
C GLY A 187 3.93 14.52 17.27
N ASP A 188 3.41 13.74 16.32
CA ASP A 188 2.87 14.15 15.02
C ASP A 188 1.52 14.90 15.15
N GLU A 189 0.73 14.66 16.20
CA GLU A 189 -0.63 15.21 16.39
C GLU A 189 -0.68 16.54 17.16
N ALA A 190 0.40 16.91 17.85
CA ALA A 190 0.53 18.17 18.59
C ALA A 190 1.31 19.26 17.81
N SER A 191 1.60 19.02 16.53
CA SER A 191 2.34 19.99 15.72
C SER A 191 1.44 21.18 15.36
N GLU A 192 1.92 22.39 15.64
CA GLU A 192 1.26 23.65 15.25
C GLU A 192 1.13 23.80 13.71
N SER A 193 1.84 22.98 12.93
CA SER A 193 1.86 22.97 11.45
C SER A 193 0.95 21.92 10.78
N LEU A 194 0.07 21.24 11.53
CA LEU A 194 -0.89 20.31 10.95
C LEU A 194 -1.95 21.03 10.10
N HIS A 195 -2.09 20.63 8.84
CA HIS A 195 -3.10 21.17 7.93
C HIS A 195 -3.83 20.05 7.18
N PHE A 196 -5.02 20.40 6.67
CA PHE A 196 -5.81 19.49 5.83
C PHE A 196 -5.37 19.61 4.37
N VAL A 197 -5.11 18.47 3.74
CA VAL A 197 -4.79 18.39 2.32
C VAL A 197 -5.92 17.66 1.58
N ASP A 198 -6.35 18.23 0.46
CA ASP A 198 -7.32 17.59 -0.44
C ASP A 198 -6.63 16.56 -1.36
N LEU A 199 -6.93 15.29 -1.13
CA LEU A 199 -6.35 14.16 -1.86
C LEU A 199 -6.84 14.07 -3.31
N THR A 200 -8.01 14.64 -3.63
CA THR A 200 -8.56 14.59 -5.00
C THR A 200 -7.80 15.50 -5.96
N LEU A 201 -7.27 16.61 -5.44
CA LEU A 201 -6.41 17.55 -6.19
C LEU A 201 -4.96 17.07 -6.24
N ASN A 202 -4.56 16.21 -5.30
CA ASN A 202 -3.20 15.72 -5.16
C ASN A 202 -3.11 14.21 -5.37
N PRO A 203 -3.46 13.67 -6.55
CA PRO A 203 -3.43 12.23 -6.80
C PRO A 203 -1.99 11.68 -6.82
N GLU A 204 -1.83 10.43 -6.38
CA GLU A 204 -0.59 9.67 -6.51
C GLU A 204 -0.33 9.38 -8.00
N ARG A 205 0.75 9.93 -8.56
CA ARG A 205 1.12 9.77 -9.97
C ARG A 205 2.62 9.96 -10.20
N TYR A 206 3.08 9.86 -11.44
CA TYR A 206 4.48 10.17 -11.77
C TYR A 206 4.82 11.63 -11.44
N THR A 207 5.83 11.82 -10.58
CA THR A 207 6.36 13.15 -10.20
C THR A 207 7.76 13.42 -10.75
N GLY A 208 8.43 12.39 -11.26
CA GLY A 208 9.84 12.45 -11.66
C GLY A 208 10.84 12.23 -10.52
N TYR A 209 10.39 12.00 -9.28
CA TYR A 209 11.25 11.67 -8.14
C TYR A 209 12.00 10.34 -8.37
N LYS A 210 13.33 10.38 -8.36
CA LYS A 210 14.20 9.23 -8.70
C LYS A 210 15.63 9.45 -8.21
N GLY A 211 16.50 8.46 -8.45
CA GLY A 211 17.93 8.55 -8.19
C GLY A 211 18.30 8.28 -6.73
N ASN A 212 19.45 8.80 -6.30
CA ASN A 212 20.06 8.47 -5.01
C ASN A 212 19.18 8.85 -3.81
N SER A 213 18.41 9.94 -3.90
CA SER A 213 17.50 10.36 -2.83
C SER A 213 16.40 9.30 -2.61
N ALA A 214 15.63 8.98 -3.65
CA ALA A 214 14.60 7.94 -3.59
C ALA A 214 15.16 6.57 -3.17
N GLN A 215 16.35 6.19 -3.68
CA GLN A 215 16.99 4.93 -3.30
C GLN A 215 17.41 4.90 -1.83
N ARG A 216 17.91 6.02 -1.29
CA ARG A 216 18.28 6.14 0.13
C ARG A 216 17.06 5.95 1.02
N VAL A 217 15.95 6.64 0.72
CA VAL A 217 14.69 6.51 1.47
C VAL A 217 14.24 5.06 1.52
N TRP A 218 14.09 4.41 0.36
CA TRP A 218 13.67 3.01 0.31
C TRP A 218 14.64 2.09 1.04
N LYS A 219 15.95 2.30 0.88
CA LYS A 219 16.97 1.53 1.61
C LYS A 219 16.76 1.64 3.12
N CYS A 220 16.58 2.85 3.66
CA CYS A 220 16.30 3.04 5.08
C CYS A 220 15.01 2.35 5.53
N ILE A 221 13.93 2.43 4.73
CA ILE A 221 12.65 1.75 5.05
C ILE A 221 12.83 0.23 5.09
N TYR A 222 13.54 -0.37 4.13
CA TYR A 222 13.78 -1.82 4.15
C TYR A 222 14.76 -2.23 5.27
N GLU A 223 15.72 -1.37 5.62
CA GLU A 223 16.64 -1.58 6.75
C GLU A 223 15.93 -1.48 8.12
N GLU A 224 14.74 -0.86 8.21
CA GLU A 224 13.90 -0.96 9.41
C GLU A 224 13.42 -2.39 9.68
N ASN A 225 13.53 -3.33 8.73
CA ASN A 225 13.24 -4.75 8.91
C ASN A 225 14.28 -5.47 9.81
N CYS A 226 14.77 -4.81 10.84
CA CYS A 226 15.64 -5.34 11.87
C CYS A 226 14.84 -5.92 13.06
N PHE A 227 13.83 -6.78 12.82
CA PHE A 227 13.31 -7.61 13.91
C PHE A 227 14.49 -8.40 14.47
N LYS A 228 14.88 -8.16 15.72
CA LYS A 228 16.17 -8.59 16.28
C LYS A 228 16.45 -10.07 15.95
N PRO A 229 17.38 -10.39 15.03
CA PRO A 229 17.95 -11.73 14.99
C PRO A 229 18.89 -11.86 16.21
N ASP A 230 18.92 -13.02 16.85
CA ASP A 230 20.02 -13.34 17.75
C ASP A 230 21.33 -13.28 16.91
N PRO A 231 22.29 -12.40 17.25
CA PRO A 231 23.52 -12.17 16.48
C PRO A 231 24.42 -13.41 16.34
N LYS A 232 24.03 -14.53 16.95
CA LYS A 232 24.63 -15.85 16.76
C LYS A 232 24.27 -16.53 15.43
N PHE A 233 23.15 -16.20 14.79
CA PHE A 233 22.62 -17.01 13.67
C PHE A 233 22.53 -16.31 12.32
N ASP A 234 22.64 -14.99 12.24
CA ASP A 234 22.40 -14.27 10.98
C ASP A 234 23.25 -13.01 10.83
N ARG A 235 24.55 -13.20 10.55
CA ARG A 235 25.52 -12.09 10.38
C ARG A 235 25.48 -11.44 8.99
N ASP A 236 24.97 -12.13 7.98
CA ASP A 236 25.08 -11.72 6.57
C ASP A 236 23.75 -11.26 5.94
N PHE A 237 22.66 -11.18 6.73
CA PHE A 237 21.32 -10.79 6.28
C PHE A 237 21.25 -9.43 5.57
N LEU A 238 22.07 -8.47 6.00
CA LEU A 238 22.12 -7.12 5.44
C LEU A 238 22.79 -7.06 4.05
N ILE A 239 23.44 -8.15 3.62
CA ILE A 239 24.23 -8.21 2.37
C ILE A 239 23.52 -9.07 1.32
N TYR A 240 22.89 -10.18 1.72
CA TYR A 240 22.09 -11.04 0.83
C TYR A 240 20.77 -11.45 1.50
N PRO A 241 19.66 -10.72 1.25
CA PRO A 241 18.39 -11.03 1.88
C PRO A 241 17.81 -12.35 1.34
N ASN A 242 17.92 -13.44 2.12
CA ASN A 242 17.24 -14.70 1.83
C ASN A 242 15.96 -14.80 2.66
N VAL A 243 14.80 -14.78 1.99
CA VAL A 243 13.48 -14.88 2.65
C VAL A 243 13.18 -16.31 3.13
N ARG A 244 13.89 -17.31 2.60
CA ARG A 244 13.82 -18.72 3.02
C ARG A 244 14.69 -18.92 4.27
N GLY A 245 14.08 -18.79 5.45
CA GLY A 245 14.75 -18.97 6.75
C GLY A 245 14.37 -17.91 7.80
N LEU A 246 13.70 -16.83 7.38
CA LEU A 246 13.21 -15.80 8.30
C LEU A 246 12.00 -16.26 9.11
N CYS A 247 11.90 -15.79 10.36
CA CYS A 247 10.68 -15.86 11.17
C CYS A 247 9.49 -15.25 10.41
N SER A 248 8.27 -15.75 10.64
CA SER A 248 7.05 -15.34 9.91
C SER A 248 6.81 -13.83 10.00
N GLU A 249 7.21 -13.22 11.11
CA GLU A 249 7.10 -11.79 11.40
C GLU A 249 7.94 -10.91 10.46
N LYS A 250 9.21 -11.28 10.24
CA LYS A 250 10.13 -10.60 9.31
C LYS A 250 9.64 -10.68 7.86
N ARG A 251 9.09 -11.85 7.50
CA ARG A 251 8.52 -12.08 6.16
C ARG A 251 7.28 -11.21 5.96
N ALA A 252 6.42 -11.09 6.96
CA ALA A 252 5.23 -10.25 6.90
C ALA A 252 5.61 -8.77 6.69
N PHE A 253 6.54 -8.22 7.47
CA PHE A 253 6.99 -6.84 7.29
C PHE A 253 7.60 -6.58 5.92
N TYR A 254 8.51 -7.45 5.46
CA TYR A 254 9.07 -7.33 4.11
C TYR A 254 7.98 -7.34 3.04
N SER A 255 7.02 -8.26 3.15
CA SER A 255 5.90 -8.37 2.19
C SER A 255 5.04 -7.12 2.23
N ILE A 256 4.86 -6.49 3.39
CA ILE A 256 4.11 -5.23 3.53
C ILE A 256 4.81 -4.08 2.81
N ILE A 257 6.09 -3.86 3.11
CA ILE A 257 6.86 -2.78 2.47
C ILE A 257 7.01 -3.03 0.97
N SER A 258 7.25 -4.27 0.56
CA SER A 258 7.32 -4.67 -0.85
C SER A 258 5.99 -4.46 -1.59
N GLY A 259 4.86 -4.77 -0.96
CA GLY A 259 3.53 -4.49 -1.50
C GLY A 259 3.26 -3.00 -1.65
N LEU A 260 3.62 -2.19 -0.65
CA LEU A 260 3.52 -0.73 -0.71
C LEU A 260 4.34 -0.15 -1.86
N HIS A 261 5.63 -0.52 -1.95
CA HIS A 261 6.53 -0.08 -3.02
C HIS A 261 6.02 -0.51 -4.41
N THR A 262 5.43 -1.71 -4.49
CA THR A 262 4.78 -2.20 -5.72
C THR A 262 3.57 -1.35 -6.11
N SER A 263 2.71 -1.00 -5.15
CA SER A 263 1.54 -0.14 -5.38
C SER A 263 1.94 1.22 -5.93
N ILE A 264 2.92 1.88 -5.30
CA ILE A 264 3.46 3.18 -5.75
C ILE A 264 4.02 3.06 -7.17
N THR A 265 4.79 2.02 -7.45
CA THR A 265 5.39 1.79 -8.78
C THR A 265 4.34 1.59 -9.86
N ILE A 266 3.26 0.86 -9.57
CA ILE A 266 2.13 0.67 -10.49
C ILE A 266 1.42 2.00 -10.74
N SER A 267 1.18 2.79 -9.69
CA SER A 267 0.55 4.12 -9.79
C SER A 267 1.36 5.09 -10.67
N ILE A 268 2.69 5.07 -10.54
CA ILE A 268 3.60 5.85 -11.38
C ILE A 268 3.58 5.37 -12.85
N ALA A 269 3.45 4.05 -13.06
CA ALA A 269 3.37 3.49 -14.39
C ALA A 269 2.02 3.78 -15.05
N SER A 270 0.91 3.72 -14.30
CA SER A 270 -0.45 3.93 -14.85
C SER A 270 -0.73 5.39 -15.14
N ASN A 271 -0.21 6.30 -14.30
CA ASN A 271 -0.31 7.74 -14.45
C ASN A 271 1.07 8.32 -14.77
N ASN A 272 1.62 7.95 -15.93
CA ASN A 272 2.94 8.42 -16.38
C ASN A 272 2.83 9.66 -17.25
N PHE A 273 3.70 10.66 -17.03
CA PHE A 273 3.65 11.91 -17.80
C PHE A 273 4.47 11.80 -19.09
N GLN A 274 3.81 11.99 -20.24
CA GLN A 274 4.46 12.10 -21.54
C GLN A 274 4.44 13.57 -22.00
N PRO A 275 5.61 14.22 -22.12
CA PRO A 275 5.67 15.61 -22.61
C PRO A 275 5.24 15.70 -24.08
N SER A 276 4.74 16.88 -24.49
CA SER A 276 4.34 17.13 -25.87
C SER A 276 5.53 16.96 -26.84
N PRO A 277 5.33 16.35 -28.03
CA PRO A 277 6.37 16.26 -29.05
C PRO A 277 6.96 17.65 -29.36
N GLY A 278 8.28 17.79 -29.20
CA GLY A 278 8.99 19.05 -29.46
C GLY A 278 8.88 20.11 -28.36
N GLY A 279 8.26 19.81 -27.21
CA GLY A 279 8.20 20.72 -26.06
C GLY A 279 7.18 21.86 -26.18
N PHE A 280 6.39 21.88 -27.27
CA PHE A 280 5.33 22.86 -27.49
C PHE A 280 3.96 22.22 -27.24
N GLY A 281 3.22 22.71 -26.24
CA GLY A 281 1.89 22.23 -25.87
C GLY A 281 1.84 21.44 -24.55
N ALA A 282 0.62 21.17 -24.07
CA ALA A 282 0.39 20.42 -22.85
C ALA A 282 0.81 18.95 -23.02
N GLY A 283 1.49 18.39 -22.01
CA GLY A 283 1.76 16.96 -21.96
C GLY A 283 0.49 16.14 -21.69
N ARG A 284 0.61 14.82 -21.81
CA ARG A 284 -0.50 13.88 -21.58
C ARG A 284 -0.13 12.82 -20.55
N TRP A 285 -1.12 12.38 -19.78
CA TRP A 285 -0.98 11.25 -18.86
C TRP A 285 -1.31 9.95 -19.59
N VAL A 286 -0.41 8.97 -19.53
CA VAL A 286 -0.51 7.70 -20.24
C VAL A 286 -0.07 6.54 -19.36
N ARG A 287 -0.57 5.34 -19.67
CA ARG A 287 -0.06 4.09 -19.10
C ARG A 287 1.27 3.75 -19.77
N ASN A 288 2.35 3.73 -18.99
CA ASN A 288 3.68 3.34 -19.44
C ASN A 288 3.82 1.81 -19.33
N VAL A 289 3.38 1.13 -20.40
CA VAL A 289 3.38 -0.35 -20.49
C VAL A 289 4.80 -0.92 -20.39
N ASP A 290 5.78 -0.26 -21.00
CA ASP A 290 7.18 -0.70 -20.94
C ASP A 290 7.73 -0.65 -19.51
N MET A 291 7.46 0.43 -18.77
CA MET A 291 7.84 0.53 -17.36
C MET A 291 7.23 -0.60 -16.54
N PHE A 292 5.94 -0.89 -16.72
CA PHE A 292 5.29 -2.00 -16.02
C PHE A 292 5.94 -3.35 -16.38
N LYS A 293 6.15 -3.60 -17.68
CA LYS A 293 6.77 -4.82 -18.20
C LYS A 293 8.18 -5.05 -17.65
N TYR A 294 9.04 -4.03 -17.64
CA TYR A 294 10.41 -4.14 -17.13
C TYR A 294 10.49 -4.25 -15.60
N ARG A 295 9.49 -3.75 -14.86
CA ARG A 295 9.47 -3.78 -13.39
C ARG A 295 8.85 -5.05 -12.82
N PHE A 296 7.91 -5.66 -13.54
CA PHE A 296 7.11 -6.78 -13.04
C PHE A 296 7.13 -8.04 -13.91
N GLY A 297 7.61 -7.96 -15.15
CA GLY A 297 7.74 -9.13 -16.02
C GLY A 297 8.80 -10.11 -15.49
N ALA A 298 8.44 -11.40 -15.39
CA ALA A 298 9.34 -12.44 -14.89
C ALA A 298 10.67 -12.51 -15.68
N GLU A 299 10.58 -12.36 -17.00
CA GLU A 299 11.71 -12.37 -17.94
C GLU A 299 12.74 -11.27 -17.65
N TYR A 300 12.29 -10.06 -17.30
CA TYR A 300 13.15 -8.90 -17.08
C TYR A 300 13.68 -8.77 -15.66
N THR A 301 13.12 -9.54 -14.74
CA THR A 301 13.37 -9.40 -13.30
C THR A 301 13.91 -10.67 -12.65
N ASN A 302 14.26 -11.68 -13.44
CA ASN A 302 14.68 -13.01 -12.96
C ASN A 302 13.66 -13.63 -11.98
N GLY A 303 12.36 -13.43 -12.24
CA GLY A 303 11.27 -13.95 -11.41
C GLY A 303 10.87 -13.10 -10.19
N GLU A 304 11.57 -12.00 -9.90
CA GLU A 304 11.25 -11.13 -8.75
C GLU A 304 9.98 -10.30 -8.96
N GLY A 305 9.67 -9.93 -10.20
CA GLY A 305 8.49 -9.12 -10.55
C GLY A 305 7.16 -9.76 -10.09
N PRO A 306 6.88 -11.03 -10.46
CA PRO A 306 5.71 -11.75 -9.96
C PRO A 306 5.64 -11.86 -8.43
N GLU A 307 6.76 -12.03 -7.74
CA GLU A 307 6.79 -12.08 -6.27
C GLU A 307 6.44 -10.72 -5.64
N ARG A 308 6.88 -9.60 -6.25
CA ARG A 308 6.45 -8.25 -5.87
C ARG A 308 4.95 -8.04 -6.05
N LEU A 309 4.39 -8.52 -7.17
CA LEU A 309 2.94 -8.49 -7.38
C LEU A 309 2.20 -9.32 -6.31
N LYS A 310 2.68 -10.51 -5.94
CA LYS A 310 2.09 -11.26 -4.82
C LYS A 310 2.12 -10.49 -3.50
N ASN A 311 3.19 -9.75 -3.23
CA ASN A 311 3.27 -8.90 -2.03
C ASN A 311 2.21 -7.78 -2.05
N LEU A 312 1.87 -7.22 -3.21
CA LEU A 312 0.75 -6.27 -3.35
C LEU A 312 -0.58 -6.92 -2.91
N TYR A 313 -0.91 -8.09 -3.45
CA TYR A 313 -2.13 -8.83 -3.07
C TYR A 313 -2.16 -9.20 -1.59
N PHE A 314 -0.99 -9.50 -1.01
CA PHE A 314 -0.87 -9.76 0.42
C PHE A 314 -1.28 -8.54 1.26
N VAL A 315 -0.82 -7.34 0.91
CA VAL A 315 -1.20 -6.11 1.64
C VAL A 315 -2.66 -5.75 1.42
N TYR A 316 -3.17 -5.93 0.20
CA TYR A 316 -4.60 -5.79 -0.08
C TYR A 316 -5.45 -6.66 0.85
N LEU A 317 -5.11 -7.95 1.00
CA LEU A 317 -5.82 -8.85 1.90
C LEU A 317 -5.65 -8.49 3.38
N LEU A 318 -4.48 -7.98 3.78
CA LEU A 318 -4.22 -7.49 5.12
C LEU A 318 -5.18 -6.35 5.49
N GLU A 319 -5.26 -5.32 4.66
CA GLU A 319 -6.11 -4.15 4.91
C GLU A 319 -7.59 -4.48 4.74
N LEU A 320 -7.97 -5.30 3.75
CA LEU A 320 -9.34 -5.82 3.62
C LEU A 320 -9.78 -6.52 4.89
N ARG A 321 -8.91 -7.35 5.49
CA ARG A 321 -9.21 -8.03 6.75
C ARG A 321 -9.36 -7.05 7.91
N ALA A 322 -8.54 -5.99 7.96
CA ALA A 322 -8.67 -4.95 8.97
C ALA A 322 -10.01 -4.21 8.85
N LEU A 323 -10.42 -3.85 7.62
CA LEU A 323 -11.71 -3.22 7.33
C LEU A 323 -12.88 -4.12 7.77
N GLN A 324 -12.86 -5.41 7.41
CA GLN A 324 -13.86 -6.38 7.88
C GLN A 324 -13.92 -6.48 9.41
N LYS A 325 -12.78 -6.40 10.09
CA LYS A 325 -12.70 -6.53 11.55
C LYS A 325 -13.23 -5.29 12.27
N VAL A 326 -13.03 -4.10 11.68
CA VAL A 326 -13.44 -2.83 12.27
C VAL A 326 -14.83 -2.36 11.84
N ALA A 327 -15.44 -3.03 10.86
CA ALA A 327 -16.79 -2.73 10.37
C ALA A 327 -17.83 -2.43 11.48
N PRO A 328 -17.93 -3.19 12.60
CA PRO A 328 -18.89 -2.90 13.67
C PRO A 328 -18.64 -1.60 14.45
N TYR A 329 -17.46 -0.99 14.29
CA TYR A 329 -16.98 0.20 15.00
C TYR A 329 -16.99 1.46 14.13
N LEU A 330 -17.38 1.35 12.85
CA LEU A 330 -17.55 2.49 11.96
C LEU A 330 -18.88 3.18 12.31
N HIS A 331 -18.86 4.02 13.35
CA HIS A 331 -20.01 4.77 13.82
C HIS A 331 -20.15 6.13 13.12
N HIS A 332 -21.37 6.67 13.08
CA HIS A 332 -21.72 7.94 12.42
C HIS A 332 -20.82 9.12 12.80
N SER A 333 -20.37 9.19 14.06
CA SER A 333 -19.52 10.29 14.55
C SER A 333 -18.17 10.41 13.83
N LEU A 334 -17.69 9.34 13.19
CA LEU A 334 -16.41 9.34 12.44
C LEU A 334 -16.53 10.01 11.07
N PHE A 335 -17.75 10.19 10.57
CA PHE A 335 -18.04 10.72 9.24
C PHE A 335 -18.69 12.10 9.30
N TYR A 336 -18.71 12.73 10.48
CA TYR A 336 -19.34 14.03 10.68
C TYR A 336 -18.64 15.12 9.87
N THR A 337 -19.36 15.72 8.92
CA THR A 337 -18.90 16.85 8.12
C THR A 337 -19.61 18.17 8.49
N GLY A 338 -20.57 18.14 9.41
CA GLY A 338 -21.38 19.31 9.78
C GLY A 338 -22.63 19.50 8.92
N ASP A 339 -22.89 18.57 8.01
CA ASP A 339 -24.12 18.46 7.22
C ASP A 339 -24.71 17.05 7.43
N ASP A 340 -25.76 16.99 8.27
CA ASP A 340 -26.36 15.72 8.70
C ASP A 340 -26.92 14.89 7.53
N GLU A 341 -27.41 15.54 6.47
CA GLU A 341 -27.97 14.83 5.30
C GLU A 341 -26.85 14.13 4.51
N ARG A 342 -25.77 14.86 4.23
CA ARG A 342 -24.58 14.30 3.55
C ARG A 342 -23.85 13.26 4.40
N ASP A 343 -23.84 13.43 5.72
CA ASP A 343 -23.24 12.48 6.66
C ASP A 343 -24.03 11.17 6.71
N MET A 344 -25.37 11.25 6.69
CA MET A 344 -26.25 10.08 6.58
C MET A 344 -26.08 9.34 5.26
N GLU A 345 -26.02 10.05 4.13
CA GLU A 345 -25.76 9.44 2.81
C GLU A 345 -24.42 8.72 2.78
N THR A 346 -23.38 9.35 3.31
CA THR A 346 -22.04 8.76 3.44
C THR A 346 -22.11 7.48 4.27
N MET A 347 -22.81 7.51 5.41
CA MET A 347 -22.96 6.35 6.28
C MET A 347 -23.67 5.16 5.61
N ASP A 348 -24.67 5.44 4.76
CA ASP A 348 -25.35 4.42 3.98
C ASP A 348 -24.43 3.81 2.91
N GLU A 349 -23.62 4.64 2.23
CA GLU A 349 -22.59 4.15 1.30
C GLU A 349 -21.51 3.31 2.00
N VAL A 350 -21.01 3.75 3.17
CA VAL A 350 -20.09 2.97 4.00
C VAL A 350 -20.72 1.63 4.40
N SER A 351 -22.00 1.63 4.79
CA SER A 351 -22.72 0.42 5.19
C SER A 351 -22.84 -0.58 4.04
N ARG A 352 -23.13 -0.12 2.82
CA ARG A 352 -23.13 -0.99 1.62
C ARG A 352 -21.75 -1.52 1.29
N PHE A 353 -20.72 -0.67 1.37
CA PHE A 353 -19.33 -1.08 1.18
C PHE A 353 -18.94 -2.18 2.18
N VAL A 354 -19.29 -1.99 3.46
CA VAL A 354 -19.07 -2.98 4.53
C VAL A 354 -19.75 -4.32 4.22
N GLN A 355 -21.00 -4.31 3.78
CA GLN A 355 -21.71 -5.54 3.39
C GLN A 355 -20.99 -6.29 2.26
N THR A 356 -20.49 -5.56 1.25
CA THR A 356 -19.72 -6.14 0.14
C THR A 356 -18.42 -6.79 0.62
N ILE A 357 -17.64 -6.12 1.48
CA ILE A 357 -16.40 -6.71 2.00
C ILE A 357 -16.66 -7.88 2.94
N GLU A 358 -17.74 -7.87 3.73
CA GLU A 358 -18.09 -8.99 4.62
C GLU A 358 -18.57 -10.23 3.85
N ALA A 359 -19.22 -10.03 2.70
CA ALA A 359 -19.63 -11.12 1.81
C ALA A 359 -18.42 -11.87 1.22
N PHE A 360 -17.28 -11.18 1.07
CA PHE A 360 -16.04 -11.81 0.60
C PHE A 360 -15.46 -12.74 1.66
N ARG A 361 -15.65 -14.05 1.46
CA ARG A 361 -15.08 -15.11 2.31
C ARG A 361 -13.58 -15.26 2.07
N SER A 362 -12.81 -14.30 2.57
CA SER A 362 -11.35 -14.41 2.56
C SER A 362 -10.88 -15.55 3.48
N PRO A 363 -10.04 -16.49 3.00
CA PRO A 363 -9.42 -17.49 3.86
C PRO A 363 -8.28 -16.91 4.72
N PHE A 364 -7.96 -15.63 4.57
CA PHE A 364 -6.94 -14.93 5.35
C PHE A 364 -7.38 -14.78 6.80
N LYS A 365 -6.65 -15.43 7.73
CA LYS A 365 -6.91 -15.34 9.17
C LYS A 365 -5.77 -14.58 9.85
N GLU A 366 -6.07 -13.83 10.89
CA GLU A 366 -5.04 -13.13 11.67
C GLU A 366 -4.04 -14.13 12.27
N SER A 367 -4.53 -15.31 12.64
CA SER A 367 -3.71 -16.43 13.10
C SER A 367 -2.73 -16.96 12.06
N THR A 368 -2.87 -16.61 10.78
CA THR A 368 -1.91 -17.03 9.74
C THR A 368 -0.74 -16.06 9.60
N LEU A 369 -0.93 -14.80 10.00
CA LEU A 369 0.15 -13.81 10.11
C LEU A 369 0.85 -13.88 11.47
N PHE A 370 0.04 -13.98 12.52
CA PHE A 370 0.44 -13.87 13.92
C PHE A 370 0.17 -15.18 14.62
N GLN A 371 0.69 -16.25 14.02
CA GLN A 371 0.44 -17.61 14.45
C GLN A 371 0.69 -17.77 15.96
N LYS A 372 -0.36 -18.17 16.69
CA LYS A 372 -0.25 -18.65 18.09
C LYS A 372 0.42 -20.04 18.17
N THR A 373 1.20 -20.43 17.15
CA THR A 373 1.82 -21.75 17.11
C THR A 373 2.93 -21.84 18.14
N TYR A 374 2.63 -22.62 19.16
CA TYR A 374 3.36 -23.85 19.40
C TYR A 374 3.89 -24.42 18.08
N ASP A 375 5.12 -24.12 17.70
CA ASP A 375 5.94 -25.02 16.87
C ASP A 375 7.41 -24.59 16.89
N THR A 376 8.16 -25.25 17.77
CA THR A 376 9.37 -26.04 17.47
C THR A 376 10.46 -25.46 16.54
N CYS A 377 10.61 -24.14 16.46
CA CYS A 377 11.87 -23.50 16.09
C CYS A 377 12.37 -22.61 17.23
N CYS A 378 13.21 -23.25 18.07
CA CYS A 378 14.21 -22.77 19.02
C CYS A 378 13.86 -21.69 20.08
N CYS A 379 13.66 -22.22 21.29
CA CYS A 379 14.20 -21.73 22.57
C CYS A 379 13.68 -20.38 23.12
N SER A 380 12.53 -20.39 23.80
CA SER A 380 12.34 -19.59 25.03
C SER A 380 11.13 -20.08 25.83
N PHE A 381 11.39 -20.55 27.06
CA PHE A 381 10.38 -20.78 28.09
C PHE A 381 9.86 -19.42 28.61
N GLN A 382 8.85 -18.82 27.96
CA GLN A 382 8.00 -17.82 28.62
C GLN A 382 6.71 -17.51 27.85
N GLY A 383 5.58 -17.72 28.53
CA GLY A 383 4.20 -17.28 28.24
C GLY A 383 3.82 -16.80 26.83
N ASN A 384 3.00 -17.61 26.15
CA ASN A 384 2.44 -17.37 24.80
C ASN A 384 1.68 -16.03 24.60
N ALA A 385 1.21 -15.37 25.67
CA ALA A 385 0.55 -14.07 25.58
C ALA A 385 1.52 -12.89 25.35
N ASN A 386 2.79 -13.05 25.74
CA ASN A 386 3.78 -11.98 25.67
C ASN A 386 4.33 -11.77 24.26
N LYS A 387 4.31 -12.81 23.40
CA LYS A 387 4.88 -12.75 22.05
C LYS A 387 4.07 -11.87 21.09
N ALA A 388 2.74 -12.01 21.08
CA ALA A 388 1.87 -11.19 20.24
C ALA A 388 1.88 -9.70 20.63
N MET A 389 1.97 -9.40 21.94
CA MET A 389 2.08 -8.03 22.43
C MET A 389 3.44 -7.41 22.11
N THR A 390 4.53 -8.17 22.21
CA THR A 390 5.86 -7.74 21.79
C THR A 390 5.90 -7.46 20.29
N LEU A 391 5.31 -8.36 19.49
CA LEU A 391 5.25 -8.22 18.05
C LEU A 391 4.45 -6.99 17.61
N LYS A 392 3.29 -6.76 18.24
CA LYS A 392 2.48 -5.55 18.03
C LYS A 392 3.32 -4.29 18.27
N GLU A 393 4.07 -4.25 19.37
CA GLU A 393 4.90 -3.10 19.73
C GLU A 393 6.10 -2.93 18.78
N GLU A 394 6.70 -4.02 18.31
CA GLU A 394 7.75 -3.99 17.29
C GLU A 394 7.24 -3.43 15.97
N PHE A 395 6.11 -3.94 15.45
CA PHE A 395 5.47 -3.38 14.26
C PHE A 395 5.12 -1.89 14.45
N ARG A 396 4.52 -1.52 15.60
CA ARG A 396 4.20 -0.12 15.91
C ARG A 396 5.45 0.77 15.85
N ARG A 397 6.56 0.31 16.42
CA ARG A 397 7.83 1.05 16.43
C ARG A 397 8.42 1.19 15.03
N HIS A 398 8.43 0.13 14.23
CA HIS A 398 8.93 0.17 12.86
C HIS A 398 8.10 1.14 12.00
N PHE A 399 6.77 1.13 12.10
CA PHE A 399 5.92 2.06 11.36
C PHE A 399 6.06 3.51 11.86
N LEU A 400 6.32 3.73 13.16
CA LEU A 400 6.67 5.06 13.68
C LEU A 400 7.99 5.57 13.10
N ASN A 401 9.01 4.70 13.01
CA ASN A 401 10.29 5.05 12.38
C ASN A 401 10.11 5.34 10.88
N ILE A 402 9.31 4.52 10.18
CA ILE A 402 8.99 4.77 8.78
C ILE A 402 8.28 6.12 8.61
N SER A 403 7.33 6.50 9.48
CA SER A 403 6.69 7.83 9.44
C SER A 403 7.72 8.97 9.50
N ARG A 404 8.76 8.83 10.33
CA ARG A 404 9.88 9.78 10.43
C ARG A 404 10.79 9.75 9.20
N ILE A 405 10.98 8.60 8.59
CA ILE A 405 11.72 8.49 7.31
C ILE A 405 10.93 9.19 6.19
N MET A 406 9.59 9.20 6.25
CA MET A 406 8.78 9.95 5.28
C MET A 406 8.98 11.47 5.39
N ASP A 407 9.49 12.00 6.50
CA ASP A 407 9.93 13.39 6.60
C ASP A 407 11.20 13.70 5.80
N CYS A 408 11.86 12.66 5.29
CA CYS A 408 13.05 12.70 4.47
C CYS A 408 12.76 12.39 3.00
N VAL A 409 11.61 12.85 2.50
CA VAL A 409 11.21 12.65 1.10
C VAL A 409 11.12 14.01 0.44
N ASP A 410 12.04 14.29 -0.48
CA ASP A 410 12.15 15.59 -1.18
C ASP A 410 10.91 15.95 -2.02
N CYS A 411 10.12 14.95 -2.42
CA CYS A 411 8.94 15.12 -3.26
C CYS A 411 7.69 15.27 -2.39
N ASP A 412 7.02 16.42 -2.43
CA ASP A 412 5.88 16.72 -1.55
C ASP A 412 4.70 15.76 -1.74
N LYS A 413 4.27 15.52 -2.99
CA LYS A 413 3.21 14.53 -3.26
C LYS A 413 3.64 13.11 -2.84
N CYS A 414 4.89 12.73 -3.04
CA CYS A 414 5.41 11.42 -2.64
C CYS A 414 5.41 11.28 -1.11
N ARG A 415 5.77 12.36 -0.40
CA ARG A 415 5.75 12.44 1.06
C ARG A 415 4.34 12.36 1.62
N LEU A 416 3.39 13.09 1.03
CA LEU A 416 1.97 13.06 1.38
C LEU A 416 1.42 11.63 1.31
N TRP A 417 1.54 10.98 0.15
CA TRP A 417 1.06 9.62 -0.04
C TRP A 417 1.85 8.59 0.78
N GLY A 418 3.15 8.80 0.96
CA GLY A 418 4.01 7.98 1.81
C GLY A 418 3.58 8.01 3.28
N LYS A 419 3.27 9.19 3.83
CA LYS A 419 2.70 9.33 5.18
C LYS A 419 1.30 8.70 5.28
N LEU A 420 0.44 8.96 4.29
CA LEU A 420 -0.94 8.45 4.29
C LEU A 420 -0.97 6.91 4.24
N GLN A 421 -0.24 6.28 3.31
CA GLN A 421 -0.26 4.82 3.14
C GLN A 421 0.42 4.12 4.31
N THR A 422 1.50 4.66 4.87
CA THR A 422 2.14 4.07 6.05
C THR A 422 1.28 4.20 7.31
N HIS A 423 0.55 5.32 7.45
CA HIS A 423 -0.46 5.49 8.48
C HIS A 423 -1.62 4.48 8.30
N GLY A 424 -2.16 4.33 7.09
CA GLY A 424 -3.24 3.37 6.80
C GLY A 424 -2.86 1.92 7.12
N ILE A 425 -1.67 1.48 6.69
CA ILE A 425 -1.13 0.16 7.04
C ILE A 425 -0.92 0.02 8.55
N GLY A 426 -0.38 1.06 9.21
CA GLY A 426 -0.21 1.09 10.66
C GLY A 426 -1.54 0.93 11.41
N THR A 427 -2.59 1.60 10.93
CA THR A 427 -3.96 1.49 11.43
C THR A 427 -4.54 0.09 11.18
N ALA A 428 -4.31 -0.50 10.00
CA ALA A 428 -4.71 -1.86 9.71
C ALA A 428 -4.07 -2.86 10.69
N LEU A 429 -2.77 -2.73 10.94
CA LEU A 429 -2.06 -3.55 11.92
C LEU A 429 -2.59 -3.30 13.35
N LYS A 430 -2.82 -2.03 13.73
CA LYS A 430 -3.43 -1.64 15.03
C LYS A 430 -4.77 -2.36 15.23
N ILE A 431 -5.63 -2.42 14.21
CA ILE A 431 -6.92 -3.14 14.22
C ILE A 431 -6.68 -4.65 14.36
N LEU A 432 -5.83 -5.23 13.51
CA LEU A 432 -5.59 -6.69 13.47
C LEU A 432 -5.01 -7.22 14.79
N PHE A 433 -4.13 -6.45 15.44
CA PHE A 433 -3.56 -6.78 16.76
C PHE A 433 -4.44 -6.42 17.96
N SER A 434 -5.62 -5.85 17.76
CA SER A 434 -6.51 -5.49 18.87
C SER A 434 -7.50 -6.60 19.18
N ASP A 435 -7.63 -6.95 20.46
CA ASP A 435 -8.72 -7.80 20.95
C ASP A 435 -9.99 -6.96 21.05
N LEU A 436 -10.66 -6.75 19.91
CA LEU A 436 -11.91 -5.99 19.84
C LEU A 436 -12.98 -6.67 20.70
N PRO A 437 -13.61 -5.97 21.66
CA PRO A 437 -14.67 -6.57 22.47
C PRO A 437 -15.81 -7.08 21.58
N LYS A 438 -16.30 -8.29 21.85
CA LYS A 438 -17.52 -8.76 21.21
C LYS A 438 -18.67 -7.88 21.69
N VAL A 439 -19.48 -7.36 20.76
CA VAL A 439 -20.61 -6.43 20.99
C VAL A 439 -21.61 -6.95 22.06
N HIS A 440 -21.56 -8.23 22.42
CA HIS A 440 -22.46 -8.87 23.39
C HIS A 440 -21.72 -9.46 24.60
N GLY A 441 -21.15 -8.64 25.48
CA GLY A 441 -20.58 -9.13 26.75
C GLY A 441 -20.29 -8.04 27.78
N HIS A 442 -20.88 -8.18 28.96
CA HIS A 442 -20.72 -7.25 30.09
C HIS A 442 -19.25 -7.02 30.49
N GLN A 443 -18.96 -5.74 30.72
CA GLN A 443 -17.79 -5.07 31.29
C GLN A 443 -16.73 -5.94 32.01
N ARG A 444 -15.49 -5.85 31.50
CA ARG A 444 -14.32 -5.50 32.33
C ARG A 444 -13.59 -4.37 31.63
N ARG A 445 -13.24 -3.32 32.38
CA ARG A 445 -12.41 -2.17 31.96
C ARG A 445 -11.11 -2.65 31.28
N LYS A 446 -11.18 -2.95 29.99
CA LYS A 446 -10.05 -3.04 29.07
C LYS A 446 -10.14 -1.80 28.19
N ARG A 447 -9.02 -1.11 28.02
CA ARG A 447 -8.91 0.13 27.21
C ARG A 447 -9.76 0.01 25.96
N HIS A 448 -10.73 0.92 25.80
CA HIS A 448 -11.62 0.92 24.64
C HIS A 448 -10.77 1.09 23.39
N PHE A 449 -10.87 0.15 22.45
CA PHE A 449 -10.30 0.34 21.13
C PHE A 449 -11.04 1.49 20.47
N GLN A 450 -10.30 2.51 20.03
CA GLN A 450 -10.84 3.69 19.38
C GLN A 450 -9.99 4.01 18.14
N LEU A 451 -10.69 4.41 17.08
CA LEU A 451 -10.09 4.98 15.88
C LEU A 451 -10.41 6.47 15.87
N GLN A 452 -9.41 7.25 15.48
CA GLN A 452 -9.63 8.67 15.18
C GLN A 452 -10.14 8.84 13.73
N ARG A 453 -10.62 10.03 13.39
CA ARG A 453 -10.99 10.38 12.01
C ARG A 453 -9.82 10.14 11.04
N ASN A 454 -8.63 10.62 11.39
CA ASN A 454 -7.45 10.49 10.54
C ASN A 454 -7.01 9.03 10.34
N ASP A 455 -7.20 8.16 11.36
CA ASP A 455 -6.97 6.71 11.25
C ASP A 455 -7.87 6.11 10.15
N VAL A 456 -9.16 6.49 10.13
CA VAL A 456 -10.16 5.99 9.18
C VAL A 456 -9.88 6.49 7.77
N VAL A 457 -9.60 7.79 7.62
CA VAL A 457 -9.23 8.40 6.33
C VAL A 457 -8.00 7.70 5.74
N ALA A 458 -6.95 7.52 6.55
CA ALA A 458 -5.73 6.86 6.11
C ALA A 458 -5.97 5.40 5.72
N LEU A 459 -6.75 4.64 6.51
CA LEU A 459 -7.06 3.24 6.23
C LEU A 459 -7.82 3.06 4.91
N PHE A 460 -8.89 3.84 4.69
CA PHE A 460 -9.69 3.74 3.47
C PHE A 460 -8.92 4.19 2.23
N ASN A 461 -8.17 5.31 2.31
CA ASN A 461 -7.38 5.79 1.18
C ASN A 461 -6.20 4.86 0.86
N SER A 462 -5.54 4.29 1.87
CA SER A 462 -4.49 3.27 1.69
C SER A 462 -5.06 2.06 0.95
N PHE A 463 -6.20 1.54 1.41
CA PHE A 463 -6.87 0.41 0.76
C PHE A 463 -7.31 0.74 -0.67
N GLY A 464 -7.77 1.97 -0.90
CA GLY A 464 -8.04 2.53 -2.22
C GLY A 464 -6.84 2.45 -3.17
N ARG A 465 -5.63 2.76 -2.69
CA ARG A 465 -4.42 2.67 -3.52
C ARG A 465 -4.08 1.23 -3.90
N PHE A 466 -4.18 0.28 -2.96
CA PHE A 466 -3.98 -1.14 -3.27
C PHE A 466 -5.04 -1.67 -4.24
N SER A 467 -6.31 -1.29 -4.03
CA SER A 467 -7.44 -1.62 -4.90
C SER A 467 -7.26 -1.07 -6.32
N SER A 468 -6.86 0.20 -6.47
CA SER A 468 -6.48 0.79 -7.76
C SER A 468 -5.31 0.05 -8.42
N SER A 469 -4.28 -0.32 -7.67
CA SER A 469 -3.13 -1.04 -8.23
C SER A 469 -3.53 -2.41 -8.79
N ILE A 470 -4.42 -3.15 -8.13
CA ILE A 470 -4.96 -4.42 -8.65
C ILE A 470 -5.77 -4.18 -9.93
N LYS A 471 -6.60 -3.13 -9.97
CA LYS A 471 -7.34 -2.75 -11.18
C LYS A 471 -6.39 -2.43 -12.34
N GLU A 472 -5.34 -1.65 -12.08
CA GLU A 472 -4.34 -1.27 -13.08
C GLU A 472 -3.53 -2.47 -13.60
N ILE A 473 -3.24 -3.49 -12.78
CA ILE A 473 -2.63 -4.74 -13.27
C ILE A 473 -3.48 -5.37 -14.37
N SER A 474 -4.81 -5.44 -14.19
CA SER A 474 -5.72 -5.95 -15.21
C SER A 474 -5.67 -5.11 -16.50
N GLU A 475 -5.65 -3.77 -16.37
CA GLU A 475 -5.54 -2.88 -17.53
C GLU A 475 -4.19 -3.01 -18.25
N PHE A 476 -3.07 -3.14 -17.52
CA PHE A 476 -1.76 -3.41 -18.13
C PHE A 476 -1.73 -4.76 -18.84
N ASN A 477 -2.32 -5.80 -18.26
CA ASN A 477 -2.37 -7.12 -18.89
C ASN A 477 -3.15 -7.09 -20.21
N LYS A 478 -4.28 -6.36 -20.28
CA LYS A 478 -5.02 -6.14 -21.54
C LYS A 478 -4.17 -5.45 -22.62
N LEU A 479 -3.31 -4.50 -22.22
CA LEU A 479 -2.43 -3.77 -23.13
C LEU A 479 -1.21 -4.60 -23.58
N LEU A 480 -0.70 -5.47 -22.71
CA LEU A 480 0.43 -6.36 -23.01
C LEU A 480 0.04 -7.57 -23.86
N TYR A 481 -1.17 -8.09 -23.63
CA TYR A 481 -1.72 -9.25 -24.30
C TYR A 481 -3.08 -8.91 -24.90
N PRO A 482 -3.15 -7.98 -25.87
CA PRO A 482 -4.41 -7.67 -26.54
C PRO A 482 -4.92 -8.94 -27.20
N SER A 483 -6.08 -9.42 -26.75
CA SER A 483 -6.77 -10.58 -27.33
C SER A 483 -6.90 -10.35 -28.85
N HIS A 484 -6.44 -11.31 -29.65
CA HIS A 484 -6.70 -11.33 -31.09
C HIS A 484 -8.18 -11.65 -31.37
#